data_AF-H9W050-F1
#
_entry.id   AF-H9W050-F1
#
_cell.length_a   1.000
_cell.length_b   1.000
_cell.length_c   1.000
_cell.angle_alpha   90.00
_cell.angle_beta   90.00
_cell.angle_gamma   90.00
#
_symmetry.space_group_name_H-M   'P 1'
#
loop_
_entity.id
_entity.type
_entity.pdbx_description
1 polymer ?
#
loop_
_entity_poly.entity_id
_entity_poly.type
_entity_poly.pdbx_seq_one_letter_code
_entity_poly.pdbx_strand_id
1 'polypeptide(L)'
;DLFREPDLAFGGLSILFDPQSTDLNSMALLKVAVGGNGRKTGDDAGSSGQQHSSAPIKHGQMPSKQLHLYCLLSRQQALELSEVSGGDEDRLRYLCEKFRAKLVGRRGLGAVGEALVSSVKFVRSYQKNVITPVPPYDFGNKGAQ
;
A
#
# COMPACT_ATOMS: atom_id res chain seq x y z
N ASP A 1 5.01 9.52 -3.73
CA ASP A 1 4.83 8.12 -3.34
C ASP A 1 3.50 7.61 -3.90
N LEU A 2 3.49 6.47 -4.59
CA LEU A 2 2.30 5.89 -5.23
C LEU A 2 1.33 5.31 -4.19
N PHE A 3 1.86 4.78 -3.09
CA PHE A 3 1.07 4.16 -2.02
C PHE A 3 0.71 5.14 -0.90
N ARG A 4 0.77 6.45 -1.17
CA ARG A 4 0.28 7.47 -0.22
C ARG A 4 -1.23 7.39 -0.03
N GLU A 5 -1.94 7.08 -1.11
CA GLU A 5 -3.39 6.88 -1.17
C GLU A 5 -3.62 5.53 -1.85
N PRO A 6 -3.50 4.40 -1.14
CA PRO A 6 -3.82 3.10 -1.70
C PRO A 6 -5.34 2.92 -1.83
N ASP A 7 -5.78 2.04 -2.74
CA ASP A 7 -7.20 1.75 -2.91
C ASP A 7 -7.72 0.83 -1.81
N LEU A 8 -6.85 -0.07 -1.31
CA LEU A 8 -7.08 -0.87 -0.11
C LEU A 8 -5.81 -0.91 0.74
N ALA A 9 -5.95 -0.87 2.06
CA ALA A 9 -4.85 -1.06 2.99
C ALA A 9 -5.31 -1.85 4.21
N PHE A 10 -4.54 -2.85 4.60
CA PHE A 10 -4.79 -3.67 5.77
C PHE A 10 -3.46 -4.20 6.31
N GLY A 11 -3.17 -3.90 7.57
CA GLY A 11 -1.86 -4.19 8.18
C GLY A 11 -0.70 -3.62 7.36
N GLY A 12 0.33 -4.42 7.14
CA GLY A 12 1.50 -4.10 6.31
C GLY A 12 1.27 -4.23 4.80
N LEU A 13 0.03 -4.47 4.36
CA LEU A 13 -0.33 -4.67 2.95
C LEU A 13 -1.08 -3.44 2.41
N SER A 14 -0.74 -3.03 1.19
CA SER A 14 -1.40 -1.91 0.49
C SER A 14 -1.57 -2.26 -0.99
N ILE A 15 -2.74 -2.01 -1.55
CA ILE A 15 -3.10 -2.41 -2.92
C ILE A 15 -3.49 -1.20 -3.76
N LEU A 16 -3.09 -1.24 -5.02
CA LEU A 16 -3.53 -0.33 -6.07
C LEU A 16 -4.12 -1.15 -7.21
N PHE A 17 -5.32 -0.81 -7.62
CA PHE A 17 -5.96 -1.44 -8.77
C PHE A 17 -5.58 -0.73 -10.07
N ASP A 18 -5.76 -1.43 -11.18
CA ASP A 18 -5.74 -0.79 -12.49
C ASP A 18 -6.85 0.27 -12.57
N PRO A 19 -6.50 1.56 -12.72
CA PRO A 19 -7.51 2.62 -12.81
C PRO A 19 -8.26 2.60 -14.16
N GLN A 20 -7.79 1.83 -15.14
CA GLN A 20 -8.38 1.73 -16.47
C GLN A 20 -9.50 0.68 -16.55
N SER A 21 -9.66 -0.16 -15.52
CA SER A 21 -10.66 -1.23 -15.53
C SER A 21 -11.21 -1.54 -14.14
N THR A 22 -12.51 -1.77 -14.05
CA THR A 22 -13.20 -2.25 -12.83
C THR A 22 -13.41 -3.76 -12.82
N ASP A 23 -12.95 -4.48 -13.85
CA ASP A 23 -13.09 -5.93 -13.96
C ASP A 23 -12.38 -6.65 -12.81
N LEU A 24 -12.99 -7.70 -12.28
CA LEU A 24 -12.43 -8.59 -11.26
C LEU A 24 -11.16 -9.31 -11.75
N ASN A 25 -11.01 -9.49 -13.06
CA ASN A 25 -9.81 -10.05 -13.68
C ASN A 25 -8.71 -9.00 -13.97
N SER A 26 -9.00 -7.70 -13.79
CA SER A 26 -7.99 -6.65 -13.96
C SER A 26 -6.85 -6.80 -12.95
N MET A 27 -5.67 -6.32 -13.32
CA MET A 27 -4.49 -6.45 -12.48
C MET A 27 -4.51 -5.45 -11.33
N ALA A 28 -3.92 -5.86 -10.21
CA ALA A 28 -3.71 -5.07 -9.01
C ALA A 28 -2.24 -5.21 -8.59
N LEU A 29 -1.67 -4.10 -8.12
CA LEU A 29 -0.33 -4.04 -7.55
C LEU A 29 -0.45 -4.05 -6.02
N LEU A 30 0.02 -5.13 -5.40
CA LEU A 30 0.16 -5.23 -3.95
C LEU A 30 1.58 -4.79 -3.56
N LYS A 31 1.67 -3.99 -2.48
CA LYS A 31 2.88 -3.69 -1.72
C LYS A 31 2.77 -4.34 -0.34
N VAL A 32 3.82 -5.03 0.08
CA VAL A 32 3.98 -5.60 1.42
C VAL A 32 5.16 -4.94 2.09
N ALA A 33 4.94 -4.41 3.29
CA ALA A 33 5.99 -3.87 4.13
C ALA A 33 6.49 -4.95 5.11
N VAL A 34 7.74 -5.37 4.95
CA VAL A 34 8.40 -6.42 5.73
C VAL A 34 9.53 -5.80 6.54
N GLY A 35 9.57 -6.09 7.84
CA GLY A 35 10.59 -5.54 8.72
C GLY A 35 10.20 -4.16 9.22
N GLY A 36 10.18 -4.06 10.53
CA GLY A 36 9.70 -2.94 11.31
C GLY A 36 9.58 -3.49 12.72
N ASN A 37 10.19 -2.83 13.69
CA ASN A 37 10.10 -3.21 15.10
C ASN A 37 8.70 -2.91 15.64
N GLY A 38 7.75 -3.74 15.21
CA GLY A 38 6.39 -3.83 15.70
C GLY A 38 6.04 -5.26 16.13
N ARG A 39 7.04 -6.10 16.43
CA ARG A 39 6.81 -7.30 17.24
C ARG A 39 6.57 -6.88 18.68
N LYS A 40 5.37 -6.41 18.99
CA LYS A 40 4.77 -6.77 20.27
C LYS A 40 4.10 -8.11 20.05
N THR A 41 4.92 -9.16 20.00
CA THR A 41 4.46 -10.51 20.27
C THR A 41 4.00 -10.46 21.72
N GLY A 42 2.72 -10.22 21.92
CA GLY A 42 2.09 -10.33 23.21
C GLY A 42 1.94 -11.80 23.51
N ASP A 43 3.03 -12.42 23.97
CA ASP A 43 2.98 -13.71 24.64
C ASP A 43 3.64 -13.55 26.00
N ASP A 44 2.75 -13.63 26.98
CA ASP A 44 2.90 -13.74 28.43
C ASP A 44 4.31 -14.11 28.95
N ALA A 45 4.93 -13.19 29.68
CA ALA A 45 6.02 -13.51 30.59
C ALA A 45 5.81 -12.74 31.89
N GLY A 46 4.94 -13.29 32.74
CA GLY A 46 5.10 -13.30 34.20
C GLY A 46 5.33 -11.94 34.86
N SER A 47 4.25 -11.37 35.39
CA SER A 47 4.34 -10.40 36.49
C SER A 47 4.93 -11.11 37.73
N SER A 48 6.25 -11.14 37.83
CA SER A 48 6.94 -11.22 39.11
C SER A 48 7.74 -9.95 39.25
N GLY A 49 7.32 -9.12 40.20
CA GLY A 49 7.93 -7.85 40.48
C GLY A 49 9.38 -8.03 40.92
N GLN A 50 10.27 -7.27 40.29
CA GLN A 50 11.39 -6.61 40.95
C GLN A 50 11.99 -5.59 39.99
N GLN A 51 11.63 -4.33 40.22
CA GLN A 51 12.35 -3.17 39.73
C GLN A 51 13.72 -3.20 40.40
N HIS A 52 14.80 -3.50 39.68
CA HIS A 52 16.13 -3.05 40.07
C HIS A 52 16.83 -2.44 38.86
N SER A 53 17.25 -1.21 39.10
CA SER A 53 17.95 -0.29 38.21
C SER A 53 19.23 -0.87 37.63
N SER A 54 19.27 -0.99 36.31
CA SER A 54 20.50 -0.77 35.55
C SER A 54 20.11 -0.09 34.24
N ALA A 55 20.71 1.07 33.98
CA ALA A 55 20.39 1.89 32.82
C ALA A 55 20.46 1.03 31.54
N PRO A 56 19.43 1.04 30.67
CA PRO A 56 19.52 0.33 29.42
C PRO A 56 20.62 0.99 28.59
N ILE A 57 21.73 0.27 28.42
CA ILE A 57 22.75 0.56 27.42
C ILE A 57 21.99 0.74 26.10
N LYS A 58 21.97 1.97 25.59
CA LYS A 58 21.43 2.30 24.26
C LYS A 58 22.36 1.68 23.22
N HIS A 59 22.30 0.36 23.06
CA HIS A 59 22.79 -0.29 21.85
C HIS A 59 22.13 0.44 20.69
N GLY A 60 22.95 1.07 19.84
CA GLY A 60 22.49 1.95 18.79
C GLY A 60 21.29 1.33 18.09
N GLN A 61 20.13 1.98 18.21
CA GLN A 61 18.97 1.61 17.41
C GLN A 61 19.39 1.82 15.95
N MET A 62 19.90 0.76 15.33
CA MET A 62 20.00 0.70 13.89
C MET A 62 18.58 0.95 13.39
N PRO A 63 18.34 1.98 12.56
CA PRO A 63 17.01 2.22 12.03
C PRO A 63 16.56 0.91 11.38
N SER A 64 15.51 0.30 11.91
CA SER A 64 15.00 -0.96 11.36
C SER A 64 14.52 -0.66 9.95
N LYS A 65 15.34 -1.01 8.95
CA LYS A 65 15.04 -0.74 7.55
C LYS A 65 13.83 -1.58 7.17
N GLN A 66 12.71 -0.92 6.95
CA GLN A 66 11.52 -1.53 6.38
C GLN A 66 11.78 -1.84 4.90
N LEU A 67 11.61 -3.11 4.53
CA LEU A 67 11.70 -3.59 3.16
C LEU A 67 10.30 -3.54 2.53
N HIS A 68 10.21 -3.01 1.32
CA HIS A 68 8.98 -3.06 0.54
C HIS A 68 9.13 -4.10 -0.58
N LEU A 69 8.25 -5.09 -0.55
CA LEU A 69 8.09 -6.08 -1.59
C LEU A 69 6.77 -5.85 -2.32
N TYR A 70 6.67 -6.37 -3.54
CA TYR A 70 5.55 -6.17 -4.42
C TYR A 70 5.17 -7.48 -5.11
N CYS A 71 3.91 -7.60 -5.50
CA CYS A 71 3.47 -8.62 -6.45
C CYS A 71 2.27 -8.12 -7.26
N LEU A 72 2.02 -8.80 -8.37
CA LEU A 72 0.82 -8.61 -9.18
C LEU A 72 -0.15 -9.74 -8.89
N LEU A 73 -1.42 -9.38 -8.76
CA LEU A 73 -2.54 -10.31 -8.61
C LEU A 73 -3.80 -9.70 -9.24
N SER A 74 -4.86 -10.48 -9.39
CA SER A 74 -6.12 -9.93 -9.90
C SER A 74 -6.85 -9.09 -8.85
N ARG A 75 -7.73 -8.20 -9.30
CA ARG A 75 -8.64 -7.45 -8.43
C ARG A 75 -9.45 -8.38 -7.52
N GLN A 76 -9.92 -9.51 -8.04
CA GLN A 76 -10.62 -10.52 -7.25
C GLN A 76 -9.75 -11.06 -6.12
N GLN A 77 -8.51 -11.45 -6.43
CA GLN A 77 -7.57 -11.98 -5.44
C GLN A 77 -7.23 -10.95 -4.36
N ALA A 78 -7.20 -9.67 -4.71
CA ALA A 78 -6.94 -8.57 -3.77
C ALA A 78 -8.09 -8.38 -2.78
N LEU A 79 -9.33 -8.45 -3.26
CA LEU A 79 -10.53 -8.39 -2.42
C LEU A 79 -10.57 -9.59 -1.48
N GLU A 80 -10.36 -10.79 -2.02
CA GLU A 80 -10.31 -12.03 -1.24
C GLU A 80 -9.20 -12.01 -0.17
N LEU A 81 -8.02 -11.46 -0.50
CA LEU A 81 -6.92 -11.31 0.46
C LEU A 81 -7.28 -10.37 1.62
N SER A 82 -8.12 -9.36 1.37
CA SER A 82 -8.54 -8.41 2.40
C SER A 82 -9.47 -9.02 3.44
N GLU A 83 -10.18 -10.10 3.07
CA GLU A 83 -11.11 -10.83 3.95
C GLU A 83 -10.40 -11.86 4.84
N VAL A 84 -9.14 -12.19 4.54
CA VAL A 84 -8.35 -13.14 5.35
C VAL A 84 -8.17 -12.57 6.75
N SER A 85 -8.61 -13.35 7.74
CA SER A 85 -8.44 -13.08 9.17
C SER A 85 -7.11 -13.69 9.68
N GLY A 86 -6.62 -13.24 10.83
CA GLY A 86 -5.35 -13.74 11.42
C GLY A 86 -4.13 -12.82 11.27
N GLY A 87 -4.30 -11.68 10.57
CA GLY A 87 -3.27 -10.65 10.48
C GLY A 87 -2.35 -10.82 9.26
N ASP A 88 -1.17 -10.20 9.31
CA ASP A 88 -0.28 -10.12 8.14
C ASP A 88 0.40 -11.45 7.82
N GLU A 89 0.73 -12.25 8.83
CA GLU A 89 1.38 -13.56 8.63
C GLU A 89 0.46 -14.54 7.89
N ASP A 90 -0.81 -14.63 8.30
CA ASP A 90 -1.80 -15.47 7.62
C ASP A 90 -2.09 -14.99 6.21
N ARG A 91 -2.18 -13.67 6.00
CA ARG A 91 -2.32 -13.08 4.66
C ARG A 91 -1.13 -13.38 3.76
N LEU A 92 0.09 -13.28 4.28
CA LEU A 92 1.30 -13.61 3.53
C LEU A 92 1.38 -15.10 3.20
N ARG A 93 1.01 -15.95 4.15
CA ARG A 93 0.90 -17.39 3.93
C ARG A 93 -0.12 -17.68 2.82
N TYR A 94 -1.31 -17.09 2.92
CA TYR A 94 -2.38 -17.23 1.93
C TYR A 94 -1.94 -16.81 0.53
N LEU A 95 -1.27 -15.66 0.43
CA LEU A 95 -0.70 -15.15 -0.83
C LEU A 95 0.29 -16.14 -1.46
N CYS A 96 1.20 -16.70 -0.65
CA CYS A 96 2.24 -17.62 -1.12
C CYS A 96 1.71 -19.05 -1.40
N GLU A 97 0.81 -19.55 -0.58
CA GLU A 97 0.30 -20.92 -0.66
C GLU A 97 -0.89 -21.05 -1.61
N LYS A 98 -1.90 -20.17 -1.48
CA LYS A 98 -3.12 -20.23 -2.30
C LYS A 98 -2.91 -19.61 -3.67
N PHE A 99 -2.41 -18.37 -3.72
CA PHE A 99 -2.23 -17.67 -4.99
C PHE A 99 -0.91 -17.99 -5.69
N ARG A 100 0.00 -18.72 -5.02
CA ARG A 100 1.34 -19.05 -5.53
C ARG A 100 2.09 -17.81 -6.01
N ALA A 101 1.78 -16.65 -5.42
CA ALA A 101 2.35 -15.38 -5.84
C ALA A 101 3.77 -15.24 -5.30
N LYS A 102 4.64 -14.61 -6.11
CA LYS A 102 6.03 -14.33 -5.73
C LYS A 102 6.17 -12.86 -5.36
N LEU A 103 6.73 -12.61 -4.19
CA LEU A 103 7.10 -11.28 -3.75
C LEU A 103 8.45 -10.88 -4.35
N VAL A 104 8.49 -9.70 -4.97
CA VAL A 104 9.68 -9.16 -5.65
C VAL A 104 9.96 -7.74 -5.18
N GLY A 105 11.21 -7.28 -5.34
CA GLY A 105 11.53 -5.86 -5.18
C GLY A 105 10.88 -5.01 -6.26
N ARG A 106 10.89 -3.68 -6.09
CA ARG A 106 10.27 -2.72 -7.04
C ARG A 106 10.65 -2.95 -8.50
N ARG A 107 11.92 -3.25 -8.79
CA ARG A 107 12.43 -3.49 -10.15
C ARG A 107 12.08 -4.88 -10.72
N GLY A 108 11.51 -5.78 -9.92
CA GLY A 108 11.15 -7.14 -10.32
C GLY A 108 9.75 -7.28 -10.90
N LEU A 109 8.99 -6.19 -11.03
CA LEU A 109 7.59 -6.19 -11.49
C LEU A 109 7.39 -6.47 -12.98
N GLY A 110 8.47 -6.38 -13.78
CA GLY A 110 8.42 -6.58 -15.23
C GLY A 110 7.57 -5.54 -15.97
N ALA A 111 7.38 -5.76 -17.27
CA ALA A 111 6.69 -4.82 -18.15
C ALA A 111 5.23 -4.57 -17.73
N VAL A 112 4.51 -5.62 -17.31
CA VAL A 112 3.11 -5.52 -16.90
C VAL A 112 2.96 -4.64 -15.66
N GLY A 113 3.81 -4.84 -14.64
CA GLY A 113 3.72 -4.04 -13.42
C GLY A 113 4.21 -2.61 -13.60
N GLU A 114 5.18 -2.36 -14.49
CA GLU A 114 5.58 -0.99 -14.84
C GLU A 114 4.50 -0.26 -15.66
N ALA A 115 3.78 -0.96 -16.55
CA ALA A 115 2.63 -0.40 -17.27
C ALA A 115 1.51 0.00 -16.28
N LEU A 116 1.16 -0.88 -15.34
CA LEU A 116 0.18 -0.60 -14.29
C LEU A 116 0.59 0.59 -13.42
N VAL A 117 1.87 0.69 -13.05
CA VAL A 117 2.36 1.85 -12.28
C VAL A 117 2.25 3.13 -13.09
N SER A 118 2.55 3.05 -14.38
CA SER A 118 2.43 4.19 -15.28
C SER A 118 0.98 4.64 -15.42
N SER A 119 0.02 3.72 -15.55
CA SER A 119 -1.41 4.06 -15.63
C SER A 119 -1.91 4.71 -14.33
N VAL A 120 -1.54 4.18 -13.16
CA VAL A 120 -1.89 4.78 -11.86
C VAL A 120 -1.31 6.18 -11.72
N LYS A 121 -0.02 6.37 -12.06
CA LYS A 121 0.62 7.70 -12.02
C LYS A 121 -0.05 8.67 -12.97
N PHE A 122 -0.34 8.23 -14.19
CA PHE A 122 -1.03 9.02 -15.21
C PHE A 122 -2.36 9.50 -14.66
N VAL A 123 -3.30 8.62 -14.33
CA VAL A 123 -4.65 9.00 -13.87
C VAL A 123 -4.61 9.95 -12.68
N ARG A 124 -3.74 9.71 -11.69
CA ARG A 124 -3.61 10.57 -10.51
C ARG A 124 -3.02 11.95 -10.81
N SER A 125 -2.14 12.05 -11.80
CA SER A 125 -1.62 13.36 -12.23
C SER A 125 -2.67 14.18 -12.98
N TYR A 126 -3.52 13.53 -13.79
CA TYR A 126 -4.61 14.20 -14.51
C TYR A 126 -5.69 14.70 -13.54
N GLN A 127 -6.09 13.91 -12.55
CA GLN A 127 -7.07 14.33 -11.55
C GLN A 127 -6.62 15.58 -10.77
N LYS A 128 -5.31 15.78 -10.57
CA LYS A 128 -4.77 17.00 -9.94
C LYS A 128 -4.85 18.23 -10.83
N ASN A 129 -4.78 18.06 -12.15
CA ASN A 129 -4.81 19.17 -13.11
C ASN A 129 -6.22 19.57 -13.55
N VAL A 130 -7.23 18.72 -13.36
CA VAL A 130 -8.64 19.02 -13.72
C VAL A 130 -9.31 19.97 -12.70
N ILE A 131 -8.74 20.13 -11.50
CA ILE A 131 -9.25 21.04 -10.45
C ILE A 131 -8.59 22.45 -10.58
N THR A 132 -8.46 22.98 -11.78
CA THR A 132 -8.46 24.44 -11.96
C THR A 132 -9.87 24.83 -12.36
N PRO A 133 -10.65 25.51 -11.47
CA PRO A 133 -11.98 25.97 -11.85
C PRO A 133 -11.82 26.91 -13.04
N VAL A 134 -12.50 26.60 -14.14
CA VAL A 134 -12.71 27.56 -15.22
C VAL A 134 -13.29 28.83 -14.59
N PRO A 135 -12.65 30.01 -14.74
CA PRO A 135 -13.22 31.24 -14.23
C PRO A 135 -14.58 31.45 -14.92
N PRO A 136 -15.62 31.87 -14.18
CA PRO A 136 -16.91 32.13 -14.78
C PRO A 136 -16.75 33.21 -15.85
N TYR A 137 -17.21 32.89 -17.06
CA TYR A 137 -17.22 33.79 -18.19
C TYR A 137 -18.11 35.00 -17.85
N ASP A 138 -17.50 36.15 -17.59
CA ASP A 138 -18.20 37.42 -17.42
C ASP A 138 -18.63 37.93 -18.81
N PHE A 139 -19.89 37.68 -19.16
CA PHE A 139 -20.53 38.35 -20.30
C PHE A 139 -20.78 39.80 -19.92
N GLY A 140 -19.72 40.61 -20.03
CA GLY A 140 -19.77 42.05 -19.90
C GLY A 140 -20.87 42.62 -20.80
N ASN A 141 -21.97 42.99 -20.16
CA ASN A 141 -23.10 43.66 -20.76
C ASN A 141 -22.65 45.02 -21.28
N LYS A 142 -22.30 45.10 -22.58
CA LYS A 142 -22.13 46.38 -23.25
C LYS A 142 -23.52 46.96 -23.51
N GLY A 143 -23.99 47.75 -22.55
CA GLY A 143 -25.11 48.67 -22.77
C GLY A 143 -24.81 49.51 -24.00
N ALA A 144 -25.57 49.30 -25.06
CA ALA A 144 -25.63 50.16 -26.21
C ALA A 144 -26.62 51.29 -25.89
N GLN A 145 -26.08 52.51 -25.92
CA GLN A 145 -26.65 53.83 -26.21
C GLN A 145 -28.05 54.17 -25.68
#